data_AF-A0A7S2PU13-F1
#
_entry.id   AF-A0A7S2PU13-F1
#
_cell.length_a   1.000
_cell.length_b   1.000
_cell.length_c   1.000
_cell.angle_alpha   90.00
_cell.angle_beta   90.00
_cell.angle_gamma   90.00
#
_symmetry.space_group_name_H-M   'P 1'
#
loop_
_entity.id
_entity.type
_entity.pdbx_description
1 polymer ?
#
loop_
_entity_poly.entity_id
_entity_poly.type
_entity_poly.pdbx_seq_one_letter_code
_entity_poly.pdbx_strand_id
1 'polypeptide(L)'
;SSREKVERVSLAVAQDKDWLSDLDCFIREQVEVFCANSSDVSKAVEYVPVSPGQVGLRCIHCAKSDEGAKGDAVLYPHSVSGIYESVRELHRLHLHDCPHLPIELKSEMSKMTGSSSLSSVLRRYYVQAAGALGLFDSDEGGVRAGGRVIPMVGK
;
A
#
# COMPACT_ATOMS: atom_id res chain seq x y z
N SER A 1 13.08 12.66 25.16
CA SER A 1 13.51 11.69 24.14
C SER A 1 12.76 12.02 22.86
N SER A 2 13.44 12.68 21.92
CA SER A 2 12.80 13.22 20.71
C SER A 2 12.39 12.06 19.82
N ARG A 3 11.09 11.76 19.73
CA ARG A 3 10.56 10.86 18.70
C ARG A 3 10.91 11.50 17.36
N GLU A 4 11.89 10.93 16.67
CA GLU A 4 12.15 11.23 15.27
C GLU A 4 10.81 11.07 14.54
N LYS A 5 10.31 12.15 13.92
CA LYS A 5 9.10 12.07 13.10
C LYS A 5 9.46 11.19 11.91
N VAL A 6 9.14 9.91 11.99
CA VAL A 6 9.24 9.01 10.84
C VAL A 6 8.28 9.55 9.78
N GLU A 7 8.83 10.10 8.71
CA GLU A 7 8.05 10.50 7.55
C GLU A 7 7.42 9.24 6.95
N ARG A 8 6.09 9.15 7.05
CA ARG A 8 5.30 8.05 6.49
C ARG A 8 4.89 8.42 5.09
N VAL A 9 5.13 7.51 4.15
CA VAL A 9 4.81 7.74 2.74
C VAL A 9 3.47 7.06 2.44
N SER A 10 2.45 7.86 2.13
CA SER A 10 1.16 7.34 1.68
C SER A 10 1.30 6.62 0.35
N LEU A 11 0.54 5.55 0.15
CA LEU A 11 0.41 4.93 -1.17
C LEU A 11 -0.45 5.79 -2.11
N ALA A 12 -1.37 6.58 -1.55
CA ALA A 12 -2.22 7.48 -2.30
C ALA A 12 -1.41 8.63 -2.93
N VAL A 13 -1.80 9.01 -4.15
CA VAL A 13 -1.21 10.13 -4.89
C VAL A 13 -2.30 11.10 -5.33
N ALA A 14 -1.93 12.37 -5.59
CA ALA A 14 -2.90 13.43 -5.87
C ALA A 14 -3.79 13.15 -7.10
N GLN A 15 -3.30 12.34 -8.04
CA GLN A 15 -4.00 11.96 -9.26
C GLN A 15 -5.00 10.80 -9.06
N ASP A 16 -5.07 10.16 -7.89
CA ASP A 16 -5.97 9.01 -7.65
C ASP A 16 -7.41 9.35 -8.03
N LYS A 17 -7.89 10.53 -7.63
CA LYS A 17 -9.24 11.03 -7.94
C LYS A 17 -9.58 11.16 -9.44
N ASP A 18 -8.57 11.25 -10.30
CA ASP A 18 -8.77 11.42 -11.75
C ASP A 18 -8.91 10.05 -12.47
N TRP A 19 -8.52 8.96 -11.79
CA TRP A 19 -8.38 7.64 -12.39
C TRP A 19 -9.09 6.50 -11.65
N LEU A 20 -9.36 6.66 -10.36
CA LEU A 20 -9.93 5.63 -9.49
C LEU A 20 -11.34 6.00 -9.01
N SER A 21 -12.09 5.01 -8.54
CA SER A 21 -13.37 5.29 -7.86
C SER A 21 -13.13 5.81 -6.45
N ASP A 22 -14.16 6.39 -5.82
CA ASP A 22 -14.08 6.87 -4.44
C ASP A 22 -13.62 5.77 -3.47
N LEU A 23 -14.13 4.54 -3.62
CA LEU A 23 -13.69 3.41 -2.81
C LEU A 23 -12.20 3.09 -2.99
N ASP A 24 -11.71 3.07 -4.23
CA ASP A 24 -10.30 2.74 -4.50
C ASP A 24 -9.36 3.87 -4.04
N CYS A 25 -9.77 5.14 -4.18
CA CYS A 25 -9.07 6.30 -3.58
C CYS A 25 -9.01 6.15 -2.06
N PHE A 26 -10.16 5.93 -1.43
CA PHE A 26 -10.28 5.79 0.02
C PHE A 26 -9.39 4.67 0.55
N ILE A 27 -9.41 3.50 -0.08
CA ILE A 27 -8.57 2.36 0.33
C ILE A 27 -7.10 2.76 0.27
N ARG A 28 -6.63 3.37 -0.82
CA ARG A 28 -5.22 3.79 -0.97
C ARG A 28 -4.80 4.81 0.09
N GLU A 29 -5.69 5.68 0.53
CA GLU A 29 -5.45 6.62 1.63
C GLU A 29 -5.28 5.93 2.99
N GLN A 30 -5.73 4.68 3.15
CA GLN A 30 -5.54 3.91 4.38
C GLN A 30 -4.23 3.10 4.38
N VAL A 31 -3.43 3.18 3.31
CA VAL A 31 -2.22 2.38 3.10
C VAL A 31 -0.99 3.27 3.00
N GLU A 32 0.05 2.93 3.75
CA GLU A 32 1.39 3.51 3.57
C GLU A 32 2.38 2.47 3.04
N VAL A 33 3.42 2.97 2.39
CA VAL A 33 4.58 2.19 1.95
C VAL A 33 5.70 2.31 2.99
N PHE A 34 6.43 1.22 3.19
CA PHE A 34 7.61 1.18 4.07
C PHE A 34 8.65 0.21 3.53
N CYS A 35 9.89 0.32 4.00
CA CYS A 35 10.95 -0.64 3.67
C CYS A 35 11.09 -1.69 4.78
N ALA A 36 11.11 -2.96 4.40
CA ALA A 36 11.31 -4.08 5.30
C ALA A 36 12.65 -3.94 6.04
N ASN A 37 12.61 -4.08 7.37
CA ASN A 37 13.80 -4.14 8.21
C ASN A 37 14.13 -5.59 8.59
N SER A 38 15.18 -5.79 9.39
CA SER A 38 15.60 -7.12 9.85
C SER A 38 14.52 -7.88 10.63
N SER A 39 13.68 -7.20 11.40
CA SER A 39 12.56 -7.83 12.08
C SER A 39 11.50 -8.33 11.10
N ASP A 40 11.23 -7.60 10.02
CA ASP A 40 10.26 -8.00 9.01
C ASP A 40 10.72 -9.26 8.28
N VAL A 41 12.00 -9.29 7.88
CA VAL A 41 12.63 -10.44 7.23
C VAL A 41 12.59 -11.67 8.13
N SER A 42 12.87 -11.52 9.43
CA SER A 42 12.84 -12.64 10.38
C SER A 42 11.44 -13.23 10.62
N LYS A 43 10.38 -12.47 10.35
CA LYS A 43 8.98 -12.88 10.53
C LYS A 43 8.33 -13.36 9.23
N ALA A 44 9.02 -13.22 8.10
CA ALA A 44 8.52 -13.67 6.81
C ALA A 44 8.32 -15.18 6.80
N VAL A 45 7.27 -15.63 6.13
CA VAL A 45 7.02 -17.06 5.93
C VAL A 45 7.96 -17.58 4.83
N GLU A 46 8.47 -18.80 4.99
CA GLU A 46 9.53 -19.36 4.13
C GLU A 46 9.17 -19.36 2.63
N TYR A 47 7.90 -19.59 2.29
CA TYR A 47 7.39 -19.63 0.91
C TYR A 47 6.98 -18.25 0.35
N VAL A 48 7.02 -17.19 1.16
CA VAL A 48 6.85 -15.78 0.75
C VAL A 48 7.99 -14.97 1.35
N PRO A 49 9.22 -15.13 0.81
CA PRO A 49 10.39 -14.48 1.37
C PRO A 49 10.31 -12.97 1.23
N VAL A 50 10.80 -12.26 2.25
CA VAL A 50 10.95 -10.80 2.24
C VAL A 50 12.43 -10.46 2.31
N SER A 51 12.89 -9.58 1.45
CA SER A 51 14.28 -9.12 1.43
C SER A 51 14.48 -7.85 2.26
N PRO A 52 15.63 -7.64 2.91
CA PRO A 52 15.95 -6.37 3.57
C PRO A 52 15.78 -5.19 2.60
N GLY A 53 15.05 -4.16 3.01
CA GLY A 53 14.73 -2.99 2.18
C GLY A 53 13.64 -3.20 1.13
N GLN A 54 12.94 -4.35 1.13
CA GLN A 54 11.84 -4.58 0.19
C GLN A 54 10.65 -3.72 0.60
N VAL A 55 9.98 -3.12 -0.37
CA VAL A 55 8.81 -2.28 -0.11
C VAL A 55 7.66 -3.17 0.31
N GLY A 56 7.13 -2.90 1.50
CA GLY A 56 5.88 -3.42 2.01
C GLY A 56 4.78 -2.36 1.95
N LEU A 57 3.54 -2.84 1.93
CA LEU A 57 2.33 -2.07 2.10
C LEU A 57 1.75 -2.39 3.48
N ARG A 58 1.31 -1.38 4.23
CA ARG A 58 0.65 -1.62 5.52
C ARG A 58 -0.47 -0.64 5.81
N CYS A 59 -1.41 -1.08 6.65
CA CYS A 59 -2.46 -0.22 7.18
C CYS A 59 -1.86 0.91 8.03
N ILE A 60 -2.18 2.16 7.68
CA ILE A 60 -1.69 3.35 8.38
C ILE A 60 -2.14 3.37 9.85
N HIS A 61 -3.35 2.89 10.13
CA HIS A 61 -3.94 2.90 11.47
C HIS A 61 -3.23 1.91 12.39
N CYS A 62 -3.03 0.67 11.93
CA CYS A 62 -2.24 -0.32 12.68
C CYS A 62 -0.79 0.13 12.82
N ALA A 63 -0.21 0.74 11.80
CA ALA A 63 1.17 1.23 11.88
C ALA A 63 1.33 2.37 12.90
N LYS A 64 0.25 3.10 13.24
CA LYS A 64 0.23 4.15 14.27
C LYS A 64 -0.10 3.64 15.67
N SER A 65 -0.58 2.40 15.81
CA SER A 65 -0.86 1.82 17.13
C SER A 65 0.43 1.44 17.85
N ASP A 66 0.35 1.24 19.17
CA ASP A 66 1.51 0.84 19.98
C ASP A 66 2.04 -0.56 19.59
N GLU A 67 1.18 -1.41 19.02
CA GLU A 67 1.54 -2.75 18.56
C GLU A 67 2.20 -2.77 17.17
N GLY A 68 1.98 -1.71 16.38
CA GLY A 68 2.38 -1.66 14.98
C GLY A 68 1.54 -2.57 14.06
N ALA A 69 1.75 -2.44 12.75
CA ALA A 69 1.08 -3.29 11.77
C ALA A 69 1.72 -4.68 11.72
N LYS A 70 0.88 -5.73 11.69
CA LYS A 70 1.26 -7.15 11.68
C LYS A 70 0.21 -8.01 10.98
N GLY A 71 0.58 -9.23 10.59
CA GLY A 71 -0.33 -10.18 9.94
C GLY A 71 -0.97 -9.59 8.69
N ASP A 72 -2.28 -9.77 8.54
CA ASP A 72 -3.07 -9.28 7.39
C ASP A 72 -3.06 -7.76 7.20
N ALA A 73 -2.54 -6.99 8.18
CA ALA A 73 -2.34 -5.55 8.06
C ALA A 73 -1.08 -5.16 7.27
N VAL A 74 -0.28 -6.14 6.81
CA VAL A 74 1.00 -5.96 6.12
C VAL A 74 1.10 -6.93 4.93
N LEU A 75 1.51 -6.41 3.77
CA LEU A 75 1.73 -7.21 2.56
C LEU A 75 3.01 -6.78 1.86
N TYR A 76 3.69 -7.72 1.21
CA TYR A 76 4.91 -7.46 0.45
C TYR A 76 4.68 -7.81 -1.03
N PRO A 77 4.38 -6.82 -1.89
CA PRO A 77 4.24 -7.08 -3.32
C PRO A 77 5.56 -7.61 -3.90
N HIS A 78 5.46 -8.62 -4.76
CA HIS A 78 6.60 -9.19 -5.48
C HIS A 78 7.03 -8.35 -6.68
N SER A 79 6.12 -7.50 -7.17
CA SER A 79 6.39 -6.52 -8.22
C SER A 79 5.47 -5.31 -8.11
N VAL A 80 5.83 -4.23 -8.80
CA VAL A 80 5.05 -2.99 -8.89
C VAL A 80 3.67 -3.27 -9.47
N SER A 81 3.56 -4.17 -10.46
CA SER A 81 2.26 -4.59 -11.00
C SER A 81 1.38 -5.32 -9.99
N GLY A 82 1.98 -5.97 -8.97
CA GLY A 82 1.30 -6.70 -7.90
C GLY A 82 0.82 -5.82 -6.74
N ILE A 83 1.11 -4.50 -6.76
CA ILE A 83 0.62 -3.56 -5.74
C ILE A 83 -0.91 -3.50 -5.78
N TYR A 84 -1.52 -3.56 -6.96
CA TYR A 84 -2.98 -3.58 -7.09
C TYR A 84 -3.59 -4.74 -6.31
N GLU A 85 -3.15 -5.98 -6.53
CA GLU A 85 -3.63 -7.14 -5.78
C GLU A 85 -3.37 -7.02 -4.30
N SER A 86 -2.19 -6.54 -3.92
CA SER A 86 -1.84 -6.37 -2.52
C SER A 86 -2.80 -5.40 -1.82
N VAL A 87 -3.17 -4.29 -2.47
CA VAL A 87 -4.16 -3.37 -1.91
C VAL A 87 -5.56 -4.00 -1.83
N ARG A 88 -5.98 -4.75 -2.86
CA ARG A 88 -7.27 -5.46 -2.83
C ARG A 88 -7.32 -6.52 -1.73
N GLU A 89 -6.21 -7.19 -1.50
CA GLU A 89 -6.08 -8.21 -0.46
C GLU A 89 -6.05 -7.58 0.94
N LEU A 90 -5.35 -6.46 1.14
CA LEU A 90 -5.39 -5.69 2.39
C LEU A 90 -6.81 -5.22 2.71
N HIS A 91 -7.53 -4.73 1.70
CA HIS A 91 -8.92 -4.34 1.86
C HIS A 91 -9.80 -5.52 2.28
N ARG A 92 -9.66 -6.67 1.61
CA ARG A 92 -10.45 -7.88 1.85
C ARG A 92 -10.16 -8.55 3.19
N LEU A 93 -8.90 -8.68 3.56
CA LEU A 93 -8.47 -9.42 4.76
C LEU A 93 -8.44 -8.56 6.01
N HIS A 94 -8.26 -7.24 5.87
CA HIS A 94 -7.94 -6.40 7.02
C HIS A 94 -8.82 -5.17 7.20
N LEU A 95 -9.00 -4.32 6.18
CA LEU A 95 -9.57 -2.98 6.41
C LEU A 95 -10.99 -3.01 7.00
N HIS A 96 -11.84 -3.96 6.61
CA HIS A 96 -13.18 -4.12 7.20
C HIS A 96 -13.12 -4.40 8.72
N ASP A 97 -12.22 -5.30 9.13
CA ASP A 97 -12.11 -5.77 10.52
C ASP A 97 -11.02 -5.04 11.32
N CYS A 98 -10.35 -4.06 10.73
CA CYS A 98 -9.21 -3.37 11.33
C CYS A 98 -9.59 -2.77 12.69
N PRO A 99 -8.97 -3.19 13.80
CA PRO A 99 -9.34 -2.70 15.14
C PRO A 99 -8.96 -1.25 15.38
N HIS A 100 -8.07 -0.69 14.54
CA HIS A 100 -7.56 0.66 14.67
C HIS A 100 -8.15 1.65 13.66
N LEU A 101 -8.90 1.18 12.65
CA LEU A 101 -9.60 2.04 11.71
C LEU A 101 -10.86 2.61 12.40
N PRO A 102 -11.02 3.94 12.50
CA PRO A 102 -12.20 4.58 13.10
C PRO A 102 -13.51 4.04 12.51
N ILE A 103 -14.52 3.89 13.37
CA ILE A 103 -15.81 3.30 13.00
C ILE A 103 -16.55 4.14 11.94
N GLU A 104 -16.33 5.45 11.97
CA GLU A 104 -16.83 6.44 11.02
C GLU A 104 -16.27 6.16 9.63
N LEU A 105 -14.95 5.98 9.52
CA LEU A 105 -14.27 5.66 8.27
C LEU A 105 -14.69 4.29 7.73
N LYS A 106 -14.91 3.29 8.60
CA LYS A 106 -15.48 1.99 8.20
C LYS A 106 -16.90 2.12 7.63
N SER A 107 -17.71 2.96 8.27
CA SER A 107 -19.09 3.21 7.83
C SER A 107 -19.12 3.93 6.49
N GLU A 108 -18.22 4.89 6.27
CA GLU A 108 -18.05 5.58 4.98
C GLU A 108 -17.60 4.60 3.89
N MET A 109 -16.56 3.80 4.16
CA MET A 109 -16.04 2.78 3.24
C MET A 109 -17.15 1.84 2.75
N SER A 110 -18.02 1.39 3.66
CA SER A 110 -19.11 0.46 3.35
C SER A 110 -20.20 1.06 2.44
N LYS A 111 -20.26 2.39 2.33
CA LYS A 111 -21.22 3.11 1.48
C LYS A 111 -20.64 3.45 0.10
N MET A 112 -19.32 3.38 -0.07
CA MET A 112 -18.65 3.72 -1.32
C MET A 112 -18.78 2.57 -2.32
N THR A 113 -18.85 2.93 -3.61
CA THR A 113 -18.92 1.96 -4.70
C THR A 113 -17.55 1.77 -5.35
N GLY A 114 -17.23 0.52 -5.69
CA GLY A 114 -16.02 0.17 -6.42
C GLY A 114 -16.07 0.62 -7.88
N SER A 115 -14.90 0.67 -8.52
CA SER A 115 -14.79 1.01 -9.94
C SER A 115 -15.47 -0.03 -10.84
N SER A 116 -16.18 0.44 -11.86
CA SER A 116 -16.64 -0.39 -12.99
C SER A 116 -15.55 -0.54 -14.07
N SER A 117 -14.37 0.07 -13.87
CA SER A 117 -13.26 0.01 -14.82
C SER A 117 -12.68 -1.40 -14.93
N LEU A 118 -12.18 -1.73 -16.11
CA LEU A 118 -11.47 -2.98 -16.34
C LEU A 118 -10.24 -3.07 -15.42
N SER A 119 -10.02 -4.26 -14.84
CA SER A 119 -8.90 -4.51 -13.93
C SER A 119 -7.55 -4.21 -14.57
N SER A 120 -7.40 -4.42 -15.89
CA SER A 120 -6.19 -4.09 -16.65
C SER A 120 -5.85 -2.58 -16.64
N VAL A 121 -6.87 -1.72 -16.68
CA VAL A 121 -6.70 -0.26 -16.62
C VAL A 121 -6.25 0.16 -15.22
N LEU A 122 -6.90 -0.37 -14.18
CA LEU A 122 -6.54 -0.10 -12.79
C LEU A 122 -5.10 -0.55 -12.48
N ARG A 123 -4.71 -1.73 -12.95
CA ARG A 123 -3.34 -2.23 -12.79
C ARG A 123 -2.30 -1.32 -13.42
N ARG A 124 -2.57 -0.87 -14.65
CA ARG A 124 -1.69 0.08 -15.34
C ARG A 124 -1.57 1.39 -14.57
N TYR A 125 -2.68 1.90 -14.03
CA TYR A 125 -2.67 3.07 -13.17
C TYR A 125 -1.81 2.87 -11.92
N TYR A 126 -1.96 1.75 -11.21
CA TYR A 126 -1.17 1.43 -10.03
C TYR A 126 0.34 1.38 -10.32
N VAL A 127 0.74 0.85 -11.48
CA VAL A 127 2.14 0.87 -11.93
C VAL A 127 2.64 2.31 -12.12
N GLN A 128 1.83 3.17 -12.75
CA GLN A 128 2.19 4.58 -12.95
C GLN A 128 2.28 5.35 -11.62
N ALA A 129 1.32 5.16 -10.73
CA ALA A 129 1.31 5.78 -9.40
C ALA A 129 2.50 5.33 -8.55
N ALA A 130 2.86 4.05 -8.61
CA ALA A 130 4.05 3.53 -7.95
C ALA A 130 5.34 4.16 -8.49
N GLY A 131 5.45 4.34 -9.82
CA GLY A 131 6.57 5.07 -10.43
C GLY A 131 6.65 6.54 -9.97
N ALA A 132 5.52 7.20 -9.75
CA ALA A 132 5.48 8.56 -9.20
C ALA A 132 5.93 8.63 -7.73
N LEU A 133 5.82 7.53 -6.99
CA LEU A 133 6.37 7.36 -5.65
C LEU A 133 7.85 6.91 -5.66
N GLY A 134 8.47 6.77 -6.83
CA GLY A 134 9.85 6.27 -6.96
C GLY A 134 9.99 4.79 -6.64
N LEU A 135 8.91 4.01 -6.77
CA LEU A 135 8.93 2.57 -6.59
C LEU A 135 9.28 1.87 -7.91
N PHE A 136 10.08 0.81 -7.82
CA PHE A 136 10.52 0.05 -8.99
C PHE A 136 10.73 -1.44 -8.65
N ASP A 137 10.68 -2.28 -9.67
CA ASP A 137 11.01 -3.70 -9.55
C ASP A 137 12.52 -3.90 -9.45
N SER A 138 12.94 -4.73 -8.49
CA SER A 138 14.35 -5.12 -8.32
C SER A 138 14.67 -6.36 -9.15
N ASP A 139 15.90 -6.43 -9.66
CA ASP A 139 16.42 -7.63 -10.34
C ASP A 139 16.47 -8.85 -9.40
N GLU A 140 16.63 -8.62 -8.10
CA GLU A 140 16.59 -9.64 -7.05
C GLU A 140 15.16 -10.07 -6.66
N GLY A 141 14.14 -9.48 -7.31
CA GLY A 141 12.73 -9.64 -6.97
C GLY A 141 12.26 -8.67 -5.88
N GLY A 142 10.93 -8.49 -5.81
CA GLY A 142 10.30 -7.54 -4.92
C GLY A 142 10.41 -6.09 -5.40
N VAL A 143 9.69 -5.21 -4.70
CA VAL A 143 9.66 -3.78 -4.99
C VAL A 143 10.69 -3.05 -4.13
N ARG A 144 11.34 -2.03 -4.68
CA ARG A 144 12.29 -1.13 -3.98
C ARG A 144 11.83 0.31 -4.10
N ALA A 145 12.27 1.15 -3.15
CA ALA A 145 12.08 2.59 -3.18
C ALA A 145 13.37 3.32 -3.58
N GLY A 146 13.26 4.59 -3.96
CA GLY A 146 14.41 5.42 -4.36
C GLY A 146 14.76 5.34 -5.85
N GLY A 147 13.87 4.77 -6.67
CA GLY A 147 13.99 4.80 -8.12
C GLY A 147 13.73 6.20 -8.69
N ARG A 148 13.95 6.33 -10.01
CA ARG A 148 13.61 7.56 -10.73
C ARG A 148 12.10 7.83 -10.62
N VAL A 149 11.73 8.99 -10.09
CA VAL A 149 10.33 9.45 -10.05
C VAL A 149 9.82 9.65 -11.48
N ILE A 150 8.75 8.96 -11.83
CA ILE A 150 8.05 9.06 -13.11
C ILE A 150 6.80 9.92 -12.91
N PRO A 151 6.73 11.15 -13.44
CA PRO A 151 5.56 12.00 -13.28
C PRO A 151 4.31 11.34 -13.84
N MET A 152 3.20 11.42 -13.10
CA MET A 152 1.91 11.02 -13.64
C MET A 152 1.46 12.06 -14.67
N VAL A 153 1.09 11.60 -15.85
CA VAL A 153 0.43 12.44 -16.85
C VAL A 153 -1.04 12.50 -16.46
N GLY A 154 -1.57 13.70 -16.15
CA GLY A 154 -3.00 13.91 -15.92
C GLY A 154 -3.82 13.52 -17.15
N LYS A 155 -5.11 13.24 -16.96
CA LYS A 155 -6.04 13.09 -18.09
C LYS A 155 -6.24 14.40 -18.83
#